data_AF-A0A4Y2ILG9-F1
#
_entry.id   AF-A0A4Y2ILG9-F1
#
_cell.length_a   1.000
_cell.length_b   1.000
_cell.length_c   1.000
_cell.angle_alpha   90.00
_cell.angle_beta   90.00
_cell.angle_gamma   90.00
#
_symmetry.space_group_name_H-M   'P 1'
#
loop_
_entity.id
_entity.type
_entity.pdbx_description
1 polymer ?
#
loop_
_entity_poly.entity_id
_entity_poly.type
_entity_poly.pdbx_seq_one_letter_code
_entity_poly.pdbx_strand_id
1 'polypeptide(L)'
;MEEAVLKWIHTMRDKNVPISGPFLIEKAPKFVKALGYDEFRGSNGWLEKFKRRHVIMEKVISGESKDVDDNDSENWIMETMSKILRL
;
A
#
# COMPACT_ATOMS: atom_id res chain seq x y z
N MET A 1 -8.84 -8.28 5.41
CA MET A 1 -7.66 -8.18 4.50
C MET A 1 -7.71 -6.89 3.67
N GLU A 2 -8.69 -6.74 2.76
CA GLU A 2 -8.80 -5.55 1.88
C GLU A 2 -8.97 -4.24 2.67
N GLU A 3 -9.78 -4.23 3.74
CA GLU A 3 -9.97 -3.05 4.59
C GLU A 3 -8.69 -2.60 5.29
N ALA A 4 -7.81 -3.54 5.64
CA ALA A 4 -6.55 -3.23 6.29
C ALA A 4 -5.60 -2.55 5.29
N VAL A 5 -5.56 -3.06 4.05
CA VAL A 5 -4.84 -2.43 2.94
C VAL A 5 -5.43 -1.05 2.62
N LEU A 6 -6.76 -0.89 2.65
CA LEU A 6 -7.41 0.39 2.46
C LEU A 6 -7.01 1.38 3.56
N LYS A 7 -7.08 1.00 4.83
CA LYS A 7 -6.66 1.83 5.96
C LYS A 7 -5.20 2.27 5.81
N TRP A 8 -4.34 1.35 5.38
CA TRP A 8 -2.94 1.67 5.07
C TRP A 8 -2.82 2.71 3.95
N ILE A 9 -3.54 2.56 2.85
CA ILE A 9 -3.54 3.53 1.74
C ILE A 9 -4.04 4.91 2.18
N HIS A 10 -5.07 4.96 3.02
CA HIS A 10 -5.57 6.22 3.57
C HIS A 10 -4.50 6.91 4.42
N THR A 11 -3.81 6.18 5.30
CA THR A 11 -2.66 6.69 6.08
C THR A 11 -1.54 7.21 5.17
N MET A 12 -1.23 6.50 4.10
CA MET A 12 -0.20 6.90 3.14
C MET A 12 -0.57 8.18 2.40
N ARG A 13 -1.83 8.34 2.01
CA ARG A 13 -2.35 9.56 1.38
C ARG A 13 -2.35 10.75 2.34
N ASP A 14 -2.71 10.54 3.61
CA ASP A 14 -2.64 11.58 4.65
C ASP A 14 -1.21 12.11 4.81
N LYS A 15 -0.23 11.20 4.76
CA LYS A 15 1.20 11.54 4.75
C LYS A 15 1.74 12.04 3.40
N ASN A 16 0.87 12.32 2.42
CA ASN A 16 1.22 12.77 1.06
C ASN A 16 2.17 11.83 0.29
N VAL A 17 2.20 10.54 0.64
CA VAL A 17 3.04 9.56 -0.06
C VAL A 17 2.30 9.07 -1.31
N PRO A 18 2.88 9.22 -2.52
CA PRO A 18 2.31 8.67 -3.73
C PRO A 18 2.37 7.14 -3.68
N ILE A 19 1.24 6.48 -3.95
CA ILE A 19 1.16 5.02 -4.01
C ILE A 19 0.87 4.64 -5.46
N SER A 20 1.86 4.02 -6.11
CA SER A 20 1.71 3.46 -7.44
C SER A 20 1.10 2.04 -7.38
N GLY A 21 0.34 1.65 -8.41
CA GLY A 21 -0.23 0.31 -8.52
C GLY A 21 0.76 -0.85 -8.29
N PRO A 22 1.94 -0.88 -8.95
CA PRO A 22 2.96 -1.92 -8.73
C PRO A 22 3.45 -1.97 -7.28
N PHE A 23 3.70 -0.80 -6.68
CA PHE A 23 4.09 -0.69 -5.28
C PHE A 23 3.02 -1.28 -4.34
N LEU A 24 1.74 -1.04 -4.64
CA LEU A 24 0.65 -1.61 -3.86
C LEU A 24 0.60 -3.14 -3.95
N ILE A 25 0.79 -3.70 -5.14
CA ILE A 25 0.80 -5.17 -5.35
C ILE A 25 1.96 -5.81 -4.56
N GLU A 26 3.12 -5.17 -4.54
CA GLU A 26 4.30 -5.72 -3.85
C GLU A 26 4.19 -5.63 -2.33
N LYS A 27 3.74 -4.48 -1.81
CA LYS A 27 3.79 -4.19 -0.37
C LYS A 27 2.49 -4.59 0.37
N ALA A 28 1.33 -4.63 -0.28
CA ALA A 28 0.07 -5.09 0.35
C ALA A 28 0.15 -6.50 0.96
N PRO A 29 0.76 -7.53 0.32
CA PRO A 29 0.97 -8.84 0.94
C PRO A 29 1.86 -8.79 2.18
N LYS A 30 2.96 -8.02 2.14
CA LYS A 30 3.83 -7.80 3.32
C LYS A 30 3.02 -7.18 4.47
N PHE A 31 2.15 -6.21 4.16
CA PHE A 31 1.30 -5.52 5.12
C PHE A 31 0.31 -6.47 5.82
N VAL A 32 -0.49 -7.20 5.05
CA VAL A 32 -1.52 -8.07 5.64
C VAL A 32 -0.92 -9.32 6.30
N LYS A 33 0.24 -9.81 5.82
CA LYS A 33 1.00 -10.87 6.50
C LYS A 33 1.45 -10.45 7.89
N ALA A 34 1.93 -9.21 8.05
CA ALA A 34 2.29 -8.66 9.35
C ALA A 34 1.07 -8.54 10.31
N LEU A 35 -0.14 -8.44 9.77
CA LEU A 35 -1.40 -8.47 10.54
C LEU A 35 -1.90 -9.90 10.82
N GLY A 36 -1.16 -10.94 10.42
CA GLY A 36 -1.52 -12.34 10.62
C GLY A 36 -2.27 -13.00 9.45
N TYR A 37 -2.41 -12.33 8.31
CA TYR A 37 -3.05 -12.88 7.11
C TYR A 37 -2.01 -13.37 6.09
N ASP A 38 -1.62 -14.64 6.16
CA ASP A 38 -0.57 -15.20 5.28
C ASP A 38 -1.08 -15.59 3.88
N GLU A 39 -2.40 -15.73 3.69
CA GLU A 39 -3.00 -16.22 2.44
C GLU A 39 -3.18 -15.14 1.36
N PHE A 40 -3.00 -13.86 1.70
CA PHE A 40 -3.25 -12.79 0.75
C PHE A 40 -2.11 -12.68 -0.27
N ARG A 41 -2.48 -12.72 -1.55
CA ARG A 41 -1.57 -12.44 -2.67
C ARG A 41 -2.07 -11.26 -3.47
N GLY A 42 -1.25 -10.22 -3.52
CA GLY A 42 -1.43 -9.14 -4.48
C GLY A 42 -1.34 -9.71 -5.90
N SER A 43 -2.31 -9.40 -6.75
CA SER A 43 -2.32 -9.76 -8.17
C SER A 43 -2.84 -8.58 -8.97
N ASN A 44 -2.50 -8.49 -10.25
CA ASN A 44 -2.99 -7.39 -11.10
C ASN A 44 -4.53 -7.36 -11.14
N GLY A 45 -5.17 -8.53 -11.27
CA GLY A 45 -6.63 -8.64 -11.21
C GLY A 45 -7.23 -8.31 -9.83
N TRP A 46 -6.48 -8.50 -8.74
CA TRP A 46 -6.90 -8.01 -7.42
C TRP A 46 -6.81 -6.48 -7.36
N LEU A 47 -5.70 -5.89 -7.83
CA LEU A 47 -5.49 -4.44 -7.86
C LEU A 47 -6.60 -3.73 -8.63
N GLU A 48 -6.96 -4.24 -9.81
CA GLU A 48 -8.03 -3.65 -10.64
C GLU A 48 -9.38 -3.69 -9.93
N LYS A 49 -9.74 -4.84 -9.32
CA LYS A 49 -10.97 -4.99 -8.54
C LYS A 49 -10.96 -4.07 -7.31
N PHE A 50 -9.83 -3.99 -6.63
CA PHE A 50 -9.64 -3.19 -5.42
C PHE A 50 -9.75 -1.69 -5.72
N LYS A 51 -9.07 -1.20 -6.77
CA LYS A 51 -9.19 0.18 -7.27
C LYS A 51 -10.64 0.51 -7.66
N ARG A 52 -11.34 -0.40 -8.34
CA ARG A 52 -12.74 -0.22 -8.75
C ARG A 52 -13.69 -0.17 -7.55
N ARG A 53 -13.51 -1.04 -6.56
CA ARG A 53 -14.35 -1.12 -5.35
C ARG A 53 -14.18 0.08 -4.42
N HIS A 54 -12.95 0.54 -4.26
CA HIS A 54 -12.62 1.61 -3.31
C HIS A 54 -12.39 2.96 -3.97
N VAL A 55 -12.67 3.08 -5.28
CA VAL A 55 -12.49 4.28 -6.10
C VAL A 55 -11.13 4.93 -5.82
N ILE A 56 -10.09 4.10 -5.77
CA ILE A 56 -8.74 4.58 -5.48
C ILE A 56 -8.25 5.25 -6.75
N MET A 57 -8.48 6.56 -6.81
CA MET A 57 -7.91 7.41 -7.84
C MET A 57 -6.39 7.35 -7.71
N GLU A 58 -5.76 6.64 -8.63
CA GLU A 58 -4.33 6.78 -8.86
C GLU A 58 -4.17 8.20 -9.40
N LYS A 59 -3.68 9.12 -8.54
CA LYS A 59 -3.17 10.38 -9.05
C LYS A 59 -1.99 9.99 -9.90
N VAL A 60 -2.21 9.89 -11.21
CA VAL A 60 -1.13 9.83 -12.18
C VAL A 60 -0.39 11.16 -12.03
N ILE A 61 0.68 11.15 -11.25
CA ILE A 61 1.66 12.23 -11.27
C ILE A 61 2.43 12.00 -12.56
N SER A 62 1.86 12.47 -13.68
CA SER A 62 2.60 12.61 -14.94
C SER A 62 3.75 13.58 -14.68
N GLY A 63 4.95 13.06 -14.39
CA GLY A 63 6.17 13.87 -14.53
C GLY A 63 7.29 13.74 -13.50
N GLU A 64 7.21 12.92 -12.45
CA GLU A 64 8.37 12.72 -11.55
C GLU A 64 8.61 11.24 -11.28
N SER A 65 9.56 10.65 -12.00
CA SER A 65 10.27 9.46 -11.53
C SER A 65 11.17 9.90 -10.38
N LYS A 66 10.58 10.08 -9.19
CA LYS A 66 11.34 10.00 -7.96
C LYS A 66 11.43 8.52 -7.67
N ASP A 67 12.56 7.93 -8.03
CA ASP A 67 13.01 6.65 -7.49
C ASP A 67 12.91 6.73 -5.97
N VAL A 68 11.82 6.18 -5.43
CA VAL A 68 11.73 5.90 -4.01
C VAL A 68 12.69 4.75 -3.78
N ASP A 69 13.83 5.06 -3.17
CA ASP A 69 14.82 4.06 -2.80
C ASP A 69 14.13 2.94 -2.00
N ASP A 70 14.32 1.68 -2.40
CA ASP A 70 13.60 0.54 -1.82
C ASP A 70 13.81 0.48 -0.29
N ASN A 71 14.97 0.96 0.18
CA ASN A 71 15.30 1.03 1.60
C ASN A 71 14.45 2.05 2.39
N ASP A 72 14.11 3.19 1.79
CA ASP A 72 13.22 4.19 2.41
C ASP A 72 11.77 3.65 2.50
N SER A 73 11.37 2.95 1.43
CA SER A 73 10.06 2.29 1.36
C SER A 73 9.90 1.22 2.45
N GLU A 74 10.91 0.39 2.69
CA GLU A 74 10.83 -0.68 3.69
C GLU A 74 10.84 -0.14 5.14
N ASN A 75 11.66 0.86 5.43
CA ASN A 75 11.70 1.49 6.75
C ASN A 75 10.38 2.20 7.08
N TRP A 76 9.78 2.86 6.08
CA TRP A 76 8.50 3.54 6.23
C TRP A 76 7.31 2.58 6.41
N ILE A 77 7.35 1.43 5.71
CA ILE A 77 6.38 0.35 5.90
C ILE A 77 6.46 -0.15 7.34
N MET A 78 7.66 -0.44 7.86
CA MET A 78 7.86 -0.87 9.25
C MET A 78 7.35 0.18 10.26
N GLU A 79 7.65 1.47 10.05
CA GLU A 79 7.16 2.55 10.90
C GLU A 79 5.62 2.62 10.90
N THR A 80 5.02 2.52 9.71
CA THR A 80 3.57 2.56 9.55
C THR A 80 2.90 1.30 10.13
N MET A 81 3.52 0.13 9.99
CA MET A 81 3.08 -1.11 10.67
C MET A 81 3.10 -0.93 12.18
N SER A 82 4.19 -0.39 12.74
CA SER A 82 4.33 -0.18 14.18
C SER A 82 3.22 0.72 14.72
N LYS A 83 2.84 1.76 13.99
CA LYS A 83 1.74 2.66 14.37
C LYS A 83 0.35 2.02 14.28
N ILE A 84 0.13 1.13 13.31
CA ILE A 84 -1.18 0.47 13.10
C ILE A 84 -1.38 -0.73 14.05
N LEU A 85 -0.30 -1.46 14.36
CA LEU A 85 -0.30 -2.62 15.26
C LEU A 85 -0.21 -2.26 16.75
N ARG A 86 0.09 -1.00 17.12
CA ARG A 86 0.14 -0.53 18.52
C ARG A 86 -1.23 -0.18 19.12
N LEU A 87 -2.33 -0.57 18.47
CA LEU A 87 -3.69 -0.45 19.01
C LEU A 87 -4.02 -1.64 19.92
#